data_AF-A0A9W9JDJ2-F1
#
_entry.id   AF-A0A9W9JDJ2-F1
#
_cell.length_a   1.000
_cell.length_b   1.000
_cell.length_c   1.000
_cell.angle_alpha   90.00
_cell.angle_beta   90.00
_cell.angle_gamma   90.00
#
_symmetry.space_group_name_H-M   'P 1'
#
loop_
_entity.id
_entity.type
_entity.pdbx_description
1 polymer ?
#
loop_
_entity_poly.entity_id
_entity_poly.type
_entity_poly.pdbx_seq_one_letter_code
_entity_poly.pdbx_strand_id
1 'polypeptide(L)'
;MSFYPEGWTHDRLLNASGEDLMALSETQRTTLFDGLKATHGEDGFREIMQEMSRRYRARVEAAKLEDTKQQERELLAPFVQTLNSVFRSAETEDWGKWGFVMFRTTPYGGEHETQWAEFRRRWDAVIEEGLVLHRGSLPKVDRAIDLLEFQWVEQPELEGVDAADVASFYGVCSLLTTSFFRAAP
;
A
#
# COMPACT_ATOMS: atom_id res chain seq x y z
N MET A 1 -25.99 4.07 45.13
CA MET A 1 -25.75 4.96 43.96
C MET A 1 -24.61 4.37 43.16
N SER A 2 -24.73 4.33 41.84
CA SER A 2 -23.61 3.90 40.98
C SER A 2 -22.54 5.01 40.97
N PHE A 3 -21.27 4.64 41.13
CA PHE A 3 -20.14 5.55 40.95
C PHE A 3 -19.69 5.64 39.48
N TYR A 4 -20.28 4.80 38.60
CA TYR A 4 -20.06 4.91 37.17
C TYR A 4 -20.81 6.13 36.61
N PRO A 5 -20.15 6.98 35.82
CA PRO A 5 -20.83 8.02 35.04
C PRO A 5 -21.90 7.42 34.12
N GLU A 6 -22.83 8.26 33.65
CA GLU A 6 -23.89 7.80 32.76
C GLU A 6 -23.31 7.16 31.48
N GLY A 7 -23.81 5.98 31.12
CA GLY A 7 -23.29 5.21 29.99
C GLY A 7 -21.95 4.52 30.24
N TRP A 8 -21.38 4.59 31.45
CA TRP A 8 -20.20 3.82 31.84
C TRP A 8 -20.57 2.52 32.53
N THR A 9 -19.86 1.47 32.15
CA THR A 9 -19.95 0.14 32.74
C THR A 9 -18.55 -0.34 33.10
N HIS A 10 -18.46 -1.40 33.90
CA HIS A 10 -17.17 -2.02 34.22
C HIS A 10 -16.42 -2.45 32.96
N ASP A 11 -17.10 -3.08 31.99
CA ASP A 11 -16.47 -3.50 30.74
C ASP A 11 -16.00 -2.29 29.91
N ARG A 12 -16.82 -1.22 29.81
CA ARG A 12 -16.41 0.01 29.13
C ARG A 12 -15.15 0.61 29.77
N LEU A 13 -15.06 0.62 31.11
CA LEU A 13 -13.88 1.07 31.83
C LEU A 13 -12.64 0.23 31.47
N LEU A 14 -12.74 -1.10 31.49
CA LEU A 14 -11.64 -2.00 31.13
C LEU A 14 -11.18 -1.81 29.67
N ASN A 15 -12.05 -1.29 28.82
CA ASN A 15 -11.81 -1.10 27.39
C ASN A 15 -11.55 0.36 26.99
N ALA A 16 -11.61 1.31 27.93
CA ALA A 16 -11.46 2.73 27.67
C ALA A 16 -10.04 3.11 27.24
N SER A 17 -9.95 4.06 26.31
CA SER A 17 -8.69 4.73 25.97
C SER A 17 -8.34 5.83 27.00
N GLY A 18 -7.13 6.36 26.92
CA GLY A 18 -6.75 7.54 27.71
C GLY A 18 -7.62 8.75 27.39
N GLU A 19 -7.99 8.94 26.13
CA GLU A 19 -8.87 10.04 25.69
C GLU A 19 -10.29 9.89 26.25
N ASP A 20 -10.84 8.67 26.26
CA ASP A 20 -12.16 8.40 26.85
C ASP A 20 -12.22 8.76 28.34
N LEU A 21 -11.14 8.47 29.08
CA LEU A 21 -11.03 8.80 30.50
C LEU A 21 -10.81 10.31 30.73
N MET A 22 -10.14 10.98 29.78
CA MET A 22 -9.91 12.43 29.83
C MET A 22 -11.14 13.23 29.40
N ALA A 23 -12.02 12.66 28.58
CA ALA A 23 -13.31 13.23 28.21
C ALA A 23 -14.30 13.31 29.39
N LEU A 24 -14.11 12.47 30.42
CA LEU A 24 -14.81 12.62 31.69
C LEU A 24 -14.35 13.90 32.39
N SER A 25 -15.30 14.62 32.97
CA SER A 25 -14.96 15.73 33.86
C SER A 25 -14.11 15.23 35.02
N GLU A 26 -13.27 16.11 35.58
CA GLU A 26 -12.41 15.76 36.72
C GLU A 26 -13.23 15.16 37.88
N THR A 27 -14.39 15.76 38.19
CA THR A 27 -15.29 15.26 39.23
C THR A 27 -15.85 13.87 38.93
N GLN A 28 -16.22 13.58 37.68
CA GLN A 28 -16.71 12.25 37.27
C GLN A 28 -15.59 11.21 37.38
N ARG A 29 -14.38 11.57 36.95
CA ARG A 29 -13.21 10.69 36.99
C ARG A 29 -12.81 10.35 38.42
N THR A 30 -12.78 11.35 39.31
CA THR A 30 -12.50 11.17 40.73
C THR A 30 -13.57 10.30 41.39
N THR A 31 -14.86 10.59 41.14
CA THR A 31 -15.97 9.79 41.69
C THR A 31 -15.91 8.33 41.25
N LEU A 32 -15.57 8.09 39.99
CA LEU A 32 -15.40 6.75 39.43
C LEU A 32 -14.27 5.98 40.12
N PHE A 33 -13.08 6.57 40.24
CA PHE A 33 -11.93 5.89 40.85
C PHE A 33 -12.06 5.73 42.37
N ASP A 34 -12.56 6.74 43.07
CA ASP A 34 -12.83 6.65 44.50
C ASP A 34 -13.92 5.61 44.79
N GLY A 35 -14.96 5.54 43.95
CA GLY A 35 -16.00 4.53 44.06
C GLY A 35 -15.48 3.10 43.83
N LEU A 36 -14.61 2.90 42.83
CA LEU A 36 -13.94 1.62 42.60
C LEU A 36 -13.08 1.21 43.79
N LYS A 37 -12.28 2.15 44.31
CA LYS A 37 -11.40 1.91 45.45
C LYS A 37 -12.18 1.61 46.74
N ALA A 38 -13.28 2.32 46.98
CA ALA A 38 -14.16 2.07 48.12
C ALA A 38 -14.89 0.72 48.01
N THR A 39 -15.23 0.28 46.80
CA THR A 39 -15.98 -0.97 46.57
C THR A 39 -15.09 -2.20 46.56
N HIS A 40 -13.89 -2.11 45.96
CA HIS A 40 -13.00 -3.25 45.73
C HIS A 40 -11.76 -3.27 46.64
N GLY A 41 -11.58 -2.23 47.46
CA GLY A 41 -10.36 -2.03 48.23
C GLY A 41 -9.16 -1.64 47.37
N GLU A 42 -8.02 -1.39 48.01
CA GLU A 42 -6.79 -0.99 47.32
C GLU A 42 -6.29 -2.05 46.34
N ASP A 43 -6.34 -3.33 46.75
CA ASP A 43 -5.82 -4.43 45.95
C ASP A 43 -6.72 -4.71 44.74
N GLY A 44 -8.04 -4.74 44.92
CA GLY A 44 -8.97 -4.90 43.80
C GLY A 44 -8.94 -3.71 42.84
N PHE A 45 -8.76 -2.48 43.34
CA PHE A 45 -8.51 -1.31 42.49
C PHE A 45 -7.23 -1.47 41.66
N ARG A 46 -6.14 -1.94 42.28
CA ARG A 46 -4.87 -2.19 41.60
C ARG A 46 -5.01 -3.24 40.49
N GLU A 47 -5.73 -4.33 40.74
CA GLU A 47 -6.00 -5.37 39.74
C GLU A 47 -6.78 -4.82 38.55
N ILE A 48 -7.81 -3.99 38.78
CA ILE A 48 -8.57 -3.35 37.71
C ILE A 48 -7.68 -2.44 36.86
N MET A 49 -6.82 -1.64 37.48
CA MET A 49 -5.87 -0.77 36.76
C MET A 49 -4.83 -1.57 35.97
N GLN A 50 -4.36 -2.69 36.52
CA GLN A 50 -3.46 -3.61 35.82
C GLN A 50 -4.16 -4.25 34.60
N GLU A 51 -5.42 -4.62 34.73
CA GLU A 51 -6.21 -5.20 33.64
C GLU A 51 -6.43 -4.19 32.52
N MET A 52 -6.80 -2.95 32.85
CA MET A 52 -6.90 -1.85 31.88
C MET A 52 -5.59 -1.68 31.11
N SER A 53 -4.46 -1.61 31.83
CA SER A 53 -3.13 -1.50 31.21
C SER A 53 -2.78 -2.70 30.32
N ARG A 54 -3.14 -3.92 30.73
CA ARG A 54 -2.92 -5.15 29.95
C ARG A 54 -3.71 -5.13 28.64
N ARG A 55 -5.02 -4.80 28.71
CA ARG A 55 -5.88 -4.72 27.53
C ARG A 55 -5.45 -3.62 26.57
N TYR A 56 -5.06 -2.47 27.10
CA TYR A 56 -4.52 -1.38 26.31
C TYR A 56 -3.25 -1.82 25.55
N ARG A 57 -2.28 -2.43 26.25
CA ARG A 57 -1.06 -2.94 25.61
C ARG A 57 -1.37 -3.98 24.53
N ALA A 58 -2.27 -4.93 24.81
CA ALA A 58 -2.67 -5.93 23.83
C ALA A 58 -3.27 -5.32 22.56
N ARG A 59 -4.10 -4.27 22.67
CA ARG A 59 -4.63 -3.53 21.51
C ARG A 59 -3.55 -2.81 20.73
N VAL A 60 -2.64 -2.13 21.44
CA VAL A 60 -1.53 -1.42 20.81
C VAL A 60 -0.61 -2.39 20.07
N GLU A 61 -0.31 -3.55 20.65
CA GLU A 61 0.48 -4.60 19.99
C GLU A 61 -0.25 -5.21 18.79
N ALA A 62 -1.56 -5.45 18.90
CA ALA A 62 -2.37 -5.94 17.79
C ALA A 62 -2.42 -4.93 16.63
N ALA A 63 -2.58 -3.64 16.93
CA ALA A 63 -2.55 -2.57 15.93
C ALA A 63 -1.17 -2.49 15.25
N LYS A 64 -0.08 -2.52 16.02
CA LYS A 64 1.28 -2.56 15.46
C LYS A 64 1.52 -3.78 14.58
N LEU A 65 1.03 -4.95 14.98
CA LEU A 65 1.17 -6.17 14.18
C LEU A 65 0.41 -6.05 12.85
N GLU A 66 -0.78 -5.45 12.86
CA GLU A 66 -1.56 -5.20 11.65
C GLU A 66 -0.85 -4.18 10.74
N ASP A 67 -0.31 -3.10 11.31
CA ASP A 67 0.49 -2.11 10.57
C ASP A 67 1.74 -2.77 9.94
N THR A 68 2.43 -3.65 10.66
CA THR A 68 3.58 -4.39 10.12
C THR A 68 3.16 -5.30 8.98
N LYS A 69 2.07 -6.07 9.11
CA LYS A 69 1.55 -6.92 8.02
C LYS A 69 1.15 -6.10 6.80
N GLN A 70 0.54 -4.94 7.03
CA GLN A 70 0.19 -4.02 5.98
C GLN A 70 1.45 -3.52 5.26
N GLN A 71 2.48 -3.10 6.01
CA GLN A 71 3.76 -2.68 5.45
C GLN A 71 4.48 -3.80 4.69
N GLU A 72 4.46 -5.03 5.20
CA GLU A 72 5.01 -6.21 4.51
C GLU A 72 4.29 -6.46 3.17
N ARG A 73 2.96 -6.38 3.13
CA ARG A 73 2.17 -6.49 1.89
C ARG A 73 2.50 -5.37 0.90
N GLU A 74 2.78 -4.17 1.39
CA GLU A 74 3.18 -3.03 0.57
C GLU A 74 4.58 -3.20 -0.01
N LEU A 75 5.53 -3.76 0.77
CA LEU A 75 6.87 -4.09 0.29
C LEU A 75 6.84 -5.14 -0.84
N LEU A 76 5.83 -6.01 -0.86
CA LEU A 76 5.64 -6.97 -1.95
C LEU A 76 5.15 -6.32 -3.25
N ALA A 77 4.70 -5.07 -3.26
CA ALA A 77 4.25 -4.34 -4.44
C ALA A 77 5.16 -3.12 -4.73
N PRO A 78 6.37 -3.34 -5.27
CA PRO A 78 7.43 -2.32 -5.35
C PRO A 78 7.08 -1.09 -6.20
N PHE A 79 6.04 -1.17 -7.03
CA PHE A 79 5.56 -0.05 -7.84
C PHE A 79 4.76 0.99 -7.05
N VAL A 80 4.09 0.63 -5.94
CA VAL A 80 3.24 1.58 -5.18
C VAL A 80 4.04 2.77 -4.66
N GLN A 81 5.24 2.52 -4.12
CA GLN A 81 6.10 3.59 -3.62
C GLN A 81 6.57 4.52 -4.76
N THR A 82 6.87 3.95 -5.92
CA THR A 82 7.23 4.70 -7.12
C THR A 82 6.06 5.58 -7.58
N LEU A 83 4.82 5.06 -7.59
CA LEU A 83 3.64 5.81 -8.00
C LEU A 83 3.34 6.97 -7.05
N ASN A 84 3.45 6.77 -5.74
CA ASN A 84 3.34 7.85 -4.76
C ASN A 84 4.33 8.98 -5.05
N SER A 85 5.55 8.63 -5.46
CA SER A 85 6.58 9.61 -5.80
C SER A 85 6.27 10.35 -7.12
N VAL A 86 5.89 9.61 -8.16
CA VAL A 86 5.58 10.16 -9.50
C VAL A 86 4.38 11.09 -9.44
N PHE A 87 3.29 10.66 -8.81
CA PHE A 87 2.06 11.44 -8.70
C PHE A 87 2.05 12.42 -7.52
N ARG A 88 3.07 12.36 -6.64
CA ARG A 88 3.20 13.19 -5.43
C ARG A 88 1.96 13.14 -4.53
N SER A 89 1.25 12.02 -4.54
CA SER A 89 0.06 11.77 -3.72
C SER A 89 0.04 10.34 -3.23
N ALA A 90 -0.36 10.17 -1.97
CA ALA A 90 -0.62 8.86 -1.37
C ALA A 90 -2.05 8.36 -1.65
N GLU A 91 -2.91 9.23 -2.19
CA GLU A 91 -4.29 8.90 -2.54
C GLU A 91 -4.32 8.27 -3.93
N THR A 92 -4.90 7.07 -4.03
CA THR A 92 -4.92 6.30 -5.27
C THR A 92 -5.84 6.89 -6.36
N GLU A 93 -6.71 7.83 -5.97
CA GLU A 93 -7.62 8.54 -6.86
C GLU A 93 -6.90 9.59 -7.71
N ASP A 94 -5.80 10.15 -7.19
CA ASP A 94 -4.97 11.12 -7.89
C ASP A 94 -4.01 10.48 -8.90
N TRP A 95 -3.85 9.15 -8.85
CA TRP A 95 -2.99 8.45 -9.78
C TRP A 95 -3.61 8.45 -11.18
N GLY A 96 -2.83 8.96 -12.13
CA GLY A 96 -3.11 8.82 -13.55
C GLY A 96 -2.67 7.46 -14.11
N LYS A 97 -2.90 7.27 -15.40
CA LYS A 97 -2.29 6.16 -16.14
C LYS A 97 -0.76 6.25 -16.04
N TRP A 98 -0.11 5.11 -15.93
CA TRP A 98 1.34 5.02 -15.83
C TRP A 98 1.85 3.79 -16.58
N GLY A 99 3.15 3.73 -16.84
CA GLY A 99 3.77 2.58 -17.47
C GLY A 99 4.91 2.99 -18.38
N PHE A 100 5.07 2.29 -19.49
CA PHE A 100 6.26 2.41 -20.33
C PHE A 100 5.90 2.67 -21.79
N VAL A 101 6.73 3.47 -22.45
CA VAL A 101 6.70 3.63 -23.90
C VAL A 101 7.69 2.65 -24.51
N MET A 102 7.19 1.82 -25.42
CA MET A 102 7.92 0.73 -26.05
C MET A 102 8.10 1.06 -27.53
N PHE A 103 9.34 1.06 -28.02
CA PHE A 103 9.64 1.37 -29.42
C PHE A 103 9.96 0.08 -30.17
N ARG A 104 9.27 -0.16 -31.29
CA ARG A 104 9.60 -1.26 -32.20
C ARG A 104 10.63 -0.78 -33.20
N THR A 105 11.82 -1.36 -33.12
CA THR A 105 12.92 -1.10 -34.06
C THR A 105 13.27 -2.32 -34.93
N THR A 106 12.51 -3.41 -34.80
CA THR A 106 12.67 -4.61 -35.63
C THR A 106 12.15 -4.37 -37.05
N PRO A 107 12.61 -5.16 -38.04
CA PRO A 107 12.09 -5.08 -39.40
C PRO A 107 10.57 -5.21 -39.51
N TYR A 108 10.00 -4.53 -40.50
CA TYR A 108 8.57 -4.56 -40.79
C TYR A 108 8.24 -5.43 -42.02
N GLY A 109 7.04 -6.00 -42.01
CA GLY A 109 6.48 -6.74 -43.15
C GLY A 109 6.88 -8.22 -43.25
N GLY A 110 6.13 -8.94 -44.07
CA GLY A 110 6.38 -10.36 -44.36
C GLY A 110 6.35 -11.26 -43.12
N GLU A 111 7.37 -12.11 -42.98
CA GLU A 111 7.53 -13.02 -41.85
C GLU A 111 7.75 -12.29 -40.51
N HIS A 112 8.31 -11.07 -40.55
CA HIS A 112 8.61 -10.29 -39.35
C HIS A 112 7.36 -9.85 -38.59
N GLU A 113 6.22 -9.65 -39.27
CA GLU A 113 4.94 -9.36 -38.57
C GLU A 113 4.44 -10.56 -37.78
N THR A 114 4.66 -11.79 -38.28
CA THR A 114 4.29 -13.01 -37.55
C THR A 114 5.14 -13.16 -36.29
N GLN A 115 6.45 -12.93 -36.41
CA GLN A 115 7.39 -12.96 -35.28
C GLN A 115 7.07 -11.86 -34.26
N TRP A 116 6.71 -10.66 -34.73
CA TRP A 116 6.30 -9.54 -33.88
C TRP A 116 5.01 -9.85 -33.11
N ALA A 117 3.99 -10.38 -33.79
CA ALA A 117 2.73 -10.77 -33.16
C ALA A 117 2.97 -11.85 -32.09
N GLU A 118 3.85 -12.81 -32.35
CA GLU A 118 4.23 -13.82 -31.35
C GLU A 118 4.96 -13.20 -30.16
N PHE A 119 5.89 -12.27 -30.40
CA PHE A 119 6.57 -11.53 -29.34
C PHE A 119 5.57 -10.76 -28.48
N ARG A 120 4.65 -9.98 -29.08
CA ARG A 120 3.62 -9.23 -28.34
C ARG A 120 2.77 -10.15 -27.47
N ARG A 121 2.33 -11.28 -28.02
CA ARG A 121 1.57 -12.29 -27.26
C ARG A 121 2.35 -12.83 -26.06
N ARG A 122 3.63 -13.15 -26.24
CA ARG A 122 4.48 -13.67 -25.14
C ARG A 122 4.78 -12.59 -24.10
N TRP A 123 5.03 -11.36 -24.54
CA TRP A 123 5.22 -10.20 -23.67
C TRP A 123 4.00 -10.00 -22.77
N ASP A 124 2.80 -9.92 -23.35
CA ASP A 124 1.57 -9.70 -22.60
C ASP A 124 1.35 -10.83 -21.58
N ALA A 125 1.67 -12.08 -21.93
CA ALA A 125 1.58 -13.20 -21.00
C ALA A 125 2.58 -13.11 -19.83
N VAL A 126 3.84 -12.73 -20.08
CA VAL A 126 4.86 -12.55 -19.03
C VAL A 126 4.49 -11.42 -18.09
N ILE A 127 4.00 -10.31 -18.63
CA ILE A 127 3.53 -9.19 -17.81
C ILE A 127 2.35 -9.63 -16.94
N GLU A 128 1.34 -10.29 -17.49
CA GLU A 128 0.20 -10.76 -16.70
C GLU A 128 0.61 -11.78 -15.63
N GLU A 129 1.50 -12.73 -15.94
CA GLU A 129 2.02 -13.70 -14.98
C GLU A 129 2.71 -13.01 -13.79
N GLY A 130 3.49 -11.94 -14.05
CA GLY A 130 4.10 -11.12 -13.01
C GLY A 130 3.08 -10.36 -12.17
N LEU A 131 2.02 -9.81 -12.78
CA LEU A 131 1.01 -9.00 -12.09
C LEU A 131 0.00 -9.82 -11.29
N VAL A 132 -0.32 -11.05 -11.73
CA VAL A 132 -1.28 -11.95 -11.07
C VAL A 132 -0.89 -12.21 -9.62
N LEU A 133 0.40 -12.31 -9.30
CA LEU A 133 0.90 -12.53 -7.94
C LEU A 133 0.59 -11.37 -6.99
N HIS A 134 0.32 -10.18 -7.53
CA HIS A 134 0.06 -8.97 -6.76
C HIS A 134 -1.43 -8.61 -6.69
N ARG A 135 -2.27 -9.18 -7.57
CA ARG A 135 -3.71 -8.90 -7.59
C ARG A 135 -4.41 -9.40 -6.31
N GLY A 136 -5.34 -8.61 -5.79
CA GLY A 136 -6.11 -8.90 -4.58
C GLY A 136 -5.31 -8.79 -3.29
N SER A 137 -4.04 -8.38 -3.34
CA SER A 137 -3.22 -8.19 -2.15
C SER A 137 -3.66 -6.96 -1.35
N LEU A 138 -3.85 -5.83 -2.03
CA LEU A 138 -4.30 -4.56 -1.48
C LEU A 138 -5.09 -3.78 -2.55
N PRO A 139 -6.16 -3.06 -2.19
CA PRO A 139 -6.94 -2.28 -3.16
C PRO A 139 -6.10 -1.27 -3.95
N LYS A 140 -5.09 -0.67 -3.31
CA LYS A 140 -4.16 0.26 -3.96
C LYS A 140 -3.25 -0.41 -4.98
N VAL A 141 -2.89 -1.68 -4.76
CA VAL A 141 -2.08 -2.46 -5.69
C VAL A 141 -2.91 -2.80 -6.92
N ASP A 142 -4.15 -3.24 -6.71
CA ASP A 142 -5.10 -3.49 -7.81
C ASP A 142 -5.32 -2.23 -8.66
N ARG A 143 -5.52 -1.09 -8.01
CA ARG A 143 -5.66 0.20 -8.71
C ARG A 143 -4.43 0.56 -9.53
N ALA A 144 -3.23 0.35 -8.99
CA ALA A 144 -1.99 0.57 -9.74
C ALA A 144 -1.91 -0.35 -10.97
N ILE A 145 -2.24 -1.64 -10.82
CA ILE A 145 -2.23 -2.59 -11.92
C ILE A 145 -3.24 -2.18 -13.01
N ASP A 146 -4.44 -1.74 -12.62
CA ASP A 146 -5.48 -1.34 -13.57
C ASP A 146 -5.13 -0.05 -14.34
N LEU A 147 -4.23 0.78 -13.81
CA LEU A 147 -3.75 2.00 -14.45
C LEU A 147 -2.49 1.79 -15.31
N LEU A 148 -1.92 0.58 -15.31
CA LEU A 148 -0.71 0.25 -16.06
C LEU A 148 -1.02 0.17 -17.57
N GLU A 149 -0.28 0.95 -18.37
CA GLU A 149 -0.38 0.99 -19.83
C GLU A 149 0.99 0.89 -20.48
N PHE A 150 1.09 0.10 -21.56
CA PHE A 150 2.27 0.04 -22.42
C PHE A 150 1.93 0.70 -23.75
N GLN A 151 2.58 1.81 -24.06
CA GLN A 151 2.36 2.54 -25.31
C GLN A 151 3.39 2.10 -26.34
N TRP A 152 2.92 1.45 -27.41
CA TRP A 152 3.78 0.95 -28.48
C TRP A 152 3.91 1.98 -29.58
N VAL A 153 5.14 2.34 -29.91
CA VAL A 153 5.49 3.19 -31.05
C VAL A 153 6.04 2.29 -32.15
N GLU A 154 5.21 2.04 -33.15
CA GLU A 154 5.49 1.16 -34.29
C GLU A 154 5.51 1.97 -35.58
N GLN A 155 6.58 2.73 -35.77
CA GLN A 155 6.79 3.58 -36.93
C GLN A 155 7.84 2.93 -37.84
N PRO A 156 7.58 2.77 -39.16
CA PRO A 156 8.55 2.22 -40.10
C PRO A 156 9.90 2.94 -40.09
N GLU A 157 9.91 4.24 -39.76
CA GLU A 157 11.11 5.07 -39.66
C GLU A 157 12.04 4.66 -38.51
N LEU A 158 11.55 3.84 -37.57
CA LEU A 158 12.32 3.30 -36.44
C LEU A 158 13.02 1.99 -36.78
N GLU A 159 12.79 1.43 -37.96
CA GLU A 159 13.42 0.18 -38.38
C GLU A 159 14.95 0.28 -38.36
N GLY A 160 15.60 -0.60 -37.61
CA GLY A 160 17.06 -0.66 -37.49
C GLY A 160 17.69 0.47 -36.68
N VAL A 161 16.89 1.40 -36.15
CA VAL A 161 17.39 2.48 -35.29
C VAL A 161 17.83 1.91 -33.94
N ASP A 162 18.99 2.34 -33.46
CA ASP A 162 19.50 1.89 -32.17
C ASP A 162 18.80 2.61 -30.99
N ALA A 163 18.92 2.04 -29.80
CA ALA A 163 18.26 2.59 -28.62
C ALA A 163 18.76 3.99 -28.21
N ALA A 164 20.02 4.32 -28.49
CA ALA A 164 20.60 5.63 -28.16
C ALA A 164 20.05 6.71 -29.11
N ASP A 165 19.90 6.38 -30.38
CA ASP A 165 19.30 7.24 -31.39
C ASP A 165 17.82 7.48 -31.07
N VAL A 166 17.05 6.43 -30.74
CA VAL A 166 15.65 6.58 -30.28
C VAL A 166 15.56 7.52 -29.07
N ALA A 167 16.43 7.33 -28.06
CA ALA A 167 16.45 8.18 -26.88
C ALA A 167 16.76 9.65 -27.22
N SER A 168 17.67 9.89 -28.16
CA SER A 168 18.02 11.22 -28.66
C SER A 168 16.84 11.87 -29.41
N PHE A 169 16.21 11.13 -30.34
CA PHE A 169 15.08 11.62 -31.14
C PHE A 169 13.87 12.04 -30.30
N TYR A 170 13.55 11.25 -29.27
CA TYR A 170 12.40 11.50 -28.41
C TYR A 170 12.74 12.35 -27.18
N GLY A 171 13.96 12.90 -27.11
CA GLY A 171 14.40 13.73 -25.99
C GLY A 171 14.34 12.99 -24.64
N VAL A 172 14.44 11.66 -24.65
CA VAL A 172 14.44 10.81 -23.46
C VAL A 172 15.83 10.91 -22.82
N CYS A 173 16.16 12.11 -22.32
CA CYS A 173 17.30 12.32 -21.47
C CYS A 173 17.09 11.55 -20.16
N SER A 174 17.73 10.37 -20.08
CA SER A 174 18.46 9.88 -18.90
C SER A 174 17.75 9.94 -17.52
N LEU A 175 16.44 9.71 -17.46
CA LEU A 175 15.73 9.51 -16.19
C LEU A 175 14.81 8.31 -16.32
N LEU A 176 15.40 7.12 -16.49
CA LEU A 176 15.02 5.87 -15.82
C LEU A 176 15.97 4.79 -16.29
N THR A 177 16.71 4.27 -15.33
CA THR A 177 17.85 3.39 -15.47
C THR A 177 17.46 2.08 -16.17
N THR A 178 18.15 1.81 -17.28
CA THR A 178 18.64 0.50 -17.73
C THR A 178 17.85 -0.74 -17.31
N SER A 179 17.09 -1.30 -18.24
CA SER A 179 16.77 -2.74 -18.25
C SER A 179 16.82 -3.23 -19.70
N PHE A 180 18.04 -3.45 -20.19
CA PHE A 180 18.27 -4.11 -21.48
C PHE A 180 18.04 -5.62 -21.31
N PHE A 181 16.95 -6.14 -21.86
CA PHE A 181 16.89 -7.56 -22.19
C PHE A 181 17.68 -7.79 -23.48
N ARG A 182 18.95 -8.14 -23.33
CA ARG A 182 19.75 -8.71 -24.40
C ARG A 182 19.33 -10.18 -24.58
N ALA A 183 18.42 -10.43 -25.51
CA ALA A 183 18.26 -11.78 -26.06
C ALA A 183 19.52 -12.07 -26.91
N ALA A 184 20.40 -12.92 -26.39
CA ALA A 184 21.50 -13.52 -27.14
C ALA A 184 20.97 -14.82 -27.82
N PRO A 185 21.60 -15.25 -28.93
CA PRO A 185 21.01 -16.10 -29.96
C PRO A 185 20.69 -17.54 -29.54
#